data_AF-A0A161VYL7-F1
#
_entry.id   AF-A0A161VYL7-F1
#
_cell.length_a   1.000
_cell.length_b   1.000
_cell.length_c   1.000
_cell.angle_alpha   90.00
_cell.angle_beta   90.00
_cell.angle_gamma   90.00
#
_symmetry.space_group_name_H-M   'P 1'
#
loop_
_entity.id
_entity.type
_entity.pdbx_description
1 polymer ?
#
loop_
_entity_poly.entity_id
_entity_poly.type
_entity_poly.pdbx_seq_one_letter_code
_entity_poly.pdbx_strand_id
1 'polypeptide(L)'
;MPSRIQEDELSELASTLCSTSADLNKFLSARGFQKLSTDAHAPDIDLTTENAPYFQAKTSTIDVSERIIRLVRGPRDSLVALSFGHCATASLQIALRYKLASHIPLEGSTTYAAVSKAVGKPEVTPALVERILQHILSYGLFKAQPGGRVAHNSMSSLLVIDPDLEAWMDLSATIAYPAGASIPKALERYGYSMEADESAYGVSIGRKVSQFQRFR
;
A
#
# COMPACT_ATOMS: atom_id res chain seq x y z
N MET A 1 -16.59 46.34 15.12
CA MET A 1 -15.35 45.78 14.54
C MET A 1 -15.72 44.48 13.85
N PRO A 2 -15.52 44.36 12.52
CA PRO A 2 -15.91 43.15 11.80
C PRO A 2 -15.08 41.97 12.30
N SER A 3 -15.73 40.85 12.60
CA SER A 3 -15.08 39.62 13.02
C SER A 3 -14.06 39.23 11.96
N ARG A 4 -12.80 39.13 12.35
CA ARG A 4 -11.75 38.47 11.58
C ARG A 4 -12.34 37.11 11.16
N ILE A 5 -12.54 36.91 9.85
CA ILE A 5 -12.93 35.60 9.32
C ILE A 5 -11.81 34.67 9.77
N GLN A 6 -12.10 33.86 10.78
CA GLN A 6 -11.22 32.76 11.15
C GLN A 6 -11.36 31.79 9.98
N GLU A 7 -10.32 31.69 9.15
CA GLU A 7 -10.32 30.73 8.05
C GLU A 7 -10.66 29.37 8.65
N ASP A 8 -11.67 28.70 8.10
CA ASP A 8 -12.04 27.37 8.56
C ASP A 8 -10.87 26.41 8.26
N GLU A 9 -10.63 25.44 9.15
CA GLU A 9 -9.47 24.54 9.07
C GLU A 9 -9.32 23.86 7.70
N LEU A 10 -10.43 23.56 7.02
CA LEU A 10 -10.40 22.93 5.71
C LEU A 10 -9.81 23.88 4.65
N SER A 11 -10.19 25.16 4.67
CA SER A 11 -9.66 26.20 3.78
C SER A 11 -8.16 26.43 3.99
N GLU A 12 -7.69 26.43 5.25
CA GLU A 12 -6.25 26.56 5.58
C GLU A 12 -5.45 25.35 5.05
N LEU A 13 -5.98 24.14 5.24
CA LEU A 13 -5.37 22.90 4.73
C LEU A 13 -5.32 22.89 3.21
N ALA A 14 -6.41 23.27 2.52
CA ALA A 14 -6.44 23.34 1.06
C ALA A 14 -5.41 24.35 0.51
N SER A 15 -5.27 25.50 1.16
CA SER A 15 -4.26 26.50 0.79
C SER A 15 -2.84 25.97 0.95
N THR A 16 -2.58 25.24 2.03
CA THR A 16 -1.27 24.60 2.27
C THR A 16 -0.99 23.49 1.24
N LEU A 17 -2.00 22.70 0.87
CA LEU A 17 -1.89 21.68 -0.17
C LEU A 17 -1.51 22.29 -1.52
N CYS A 18 -2.14 23.40 -1.90
CA CYS A 18 -1.82 24.14 -3.12
C CYS A 18 -0.37 24.66 -3.11
N SER A 19 0.07 25.27 -2.00
CA SER A 19 1.44 25.80 -1.86
C SER A 19 2.49 24.69 -1.95
N THR A 20 2.35 23.63 -1.17
CA THR A 20 3.33 22.53 -1.13
C THR A 20 3.39 21.76 -2.45
N SER A 21 2.24 21.59 -3.13
CA SER A 21 2.19 21.05 -4.49
C SER A 21 2.93 21.92 -5.51
N ALA A 22 2.82 23.25 -5.40
CA ALA A 22 3.56 24.17 -6.25
C ALA A 22 5.08 24.06 -6.03
N ASP A 23 5.52 23.93 -4.77
CA ASP A 23 6.94 23.76 -4.42
C ASP A 23 7.52 22.46 -4.98
N LEU A 24 6.78 21.35 -4.88
CA LEU A 24 7.17 20.07 -5.49
C LEU A 24 7.36 20.20 -7.00
N ASN A 25 6.37 20.78 -7.69
CA ASN A 25 6.42 20.93 -9.14
C ASN A 25 7.54 21.89 -9.58
N LYS A 26 7.80 22.95 -8.81
CA LYS A 26 8.88 23.90 -9.06
C LYS A 26 10.24 23.21 -8.97
N PHE A 27 10.47 22.40 -7.92
CA PHE A 27 11.72 21.67 -7.75
C PHE A 27 11.96 20.69 -8.91
N LEU A 28 10.95 19.88 -9.27
CA LEU A 28 11.06 18.91 -10.35
C LEU A 28 11.36 19.60 -11.69
N SER A 29 10.62 20.66 -12.01
CA SER A 29 10.79 21.40 -13.26
C SER A 29 12.16 22.07 -13.36
N ALA A 30 12.65 22.67 -12.26
CA ALA A 30 13.95 23.35 -12.23
C ALA A 30 15.14 22.42 -12.47
N ARG A 31 14.99 21.13 -12.16
CA ARG A 31 16.03 20.10 -12.35
C ARG A 31 15.79 19.19 -13.55
N GLY A 32 14.79 19.49 -14.37
CA GLY A 32 14.46 18.70 -15.56
C GLY A 32 13.89 17.31 -15.27
N PHE A 33 13.39 17.07 -14.05
CA PHE A 33 12.70 15.84 -13.72
C PHE A 33 11.27 15.83 -14.30
N GLN A 34 10.78 14.63 -14.60
CA GLN A 34 9.38 14.45 -14.98
C GLN A 34 8.43 14.84 -13.82
N LYS A 35 7.24 15.31 -14.19
CA LYS A 35 6.17 15.58 -13.22
C LYS A 35 5.68 14.26 -12.61
N LEU A 36 5.23 14.33 -11.35
CA LEU A 36 4.61 13.19 -10.69
C LEU A 36 3.33 12.79 -11.44
N SER A 37 3.12 11.48 -11.56
CA SER A 37 1.98 10.89 -12.24
C SER A 37 1.66 9.54 -11.61
N THR A 38 0.38 9.16 -11.59
CA THR A 38 -0.06 7.81 -11.20
C THR A 38 0.34 6.75 -12.23
N ASP A 39 0.73 7.18 -13.43
CA ASP A 39 1.01 6.31 -14.58
C ASP A 39 2.50 6.13 -14.86
N ALA A 40 3.35 6.95 -14.23
CA ALA A 40 4.79 6.89 -14.37
C ALA A 40 5.45 6.60 -13.01
N HIS A 41 6.66 6.04 -13.04
CA HIS A 41 7.47 5.94 -11.83
C HIS A 41 7.89 7.34 -11.37
N ALA A 42 7.85 7.58 -10.06
CA ALA A 42 8.39 8.84 -9.54
C ALA A 42 9.90 8.91 -9.85
N PRO A 43 10.46 10.12 -10.06
CA PRO A 43 11.90 10.29 -10.16
C PRO A 43 12.59 9.74 -8.91
N ASP A 44 13.71 9.03 -9.12
CA ASP A 44 14.57 8.58 -8.04
C ASP A 44 15.50 9.74 -7.63
N ILE A 45 15.33 10.23 -6.41
CA ILE A 45 16.00 11.44 -5.91
C ILE A 45 16.50 11.10 -4.51
N ASP A 46 17.81 11.14 -4.31
CA ASP A 46 18.42 10.99 -2.99
C ASP A 46 18.24 12.24 -2.13
N LEU A 47 18.05 12.06 -0.82
CA LEU A 47 18.02 13.16 0.13
C LEU A 47 19.43 13.76 0.30
N THR A 48 19.54 15.06 0.05
CA THR A 48 20.72 15.88 0.29
C THR A 48 20.33 17.14 1.06
N THR A 49 21.30 17.83 1.65
CA THR A 49 21.04 19.12 2.33
C THR A 49 20.43 20.14 1.38
N GLU A 50 20.82 20.13 0.10
CA GLU A 50 20.35 21.09 -0.91
C GLU A 50 18.88 20.86 -1.29
N ASN A 51 18.44 19.60 -1.38
CA ASN A 51 17.07 19.26 -1.77
C ASN A 51 16.16 18.90 -0.58
N ALA A 52 16.62 19.06 0.66
CA ALA A 52 15.79 18.87 1.85
C ALA A 52 14.43 19.60 1.78
N PRO A 53 14.31 20.83 1.23
CA PRO A 53 13.01 21.49 1.05
C PRO A 53 12.01 20.72 0.17
N TYR A 54 12.48 19.96 -0.83
CA TYR A 54 11.62 19.12 -1.66
C TYR A 54 10.98 17.99 -0.84
N PHE A 55 11.76 17.33 0.02
CA PHE A 55 11.24 16.29 0.90
C PHE A 55 10.33 16.84 1.99
N GLN A 56 10.63 18.03 2.53
CA GLN A 56 9.72 18.72 3.45
C GLN A 56 8.38 19.05 2.79
N ALA A 57 8.39 19.57 1.55
CA ALA A 57 7.18 19.80 0.78
C ALA A 57 6.42 18.48 0.54
N LYS A 58 7.12 17.39 0.22
CA LYS A 58 6.52 16.07 0.00
C LYS A 58 5.82 15.55 1.26
N THR A 59 6.50 15.59 2.41
CA THR A 59 5.91 15.21 3.70
C THR A 59 4.72 16.09 4.05
N SER A 60 4.84 17.41 3.88
CA SER A 60 3.76 18.34 4.18
C SER A 60 2.53 18.14 3.28
N THR A 61 2.73 17.87 1.98
CA THR A 61 1.65 17.52 1.06
C THR A 61 0.91 16.26 1.52
N ILE A 62 1.63 15.21 1.95
CA ILE A 62 1.03 13.97 2.46
C ILE A 62 0.23 14.26 3.75
N ASP A 63 0.87 14.89 4.74
CA ASP A 63 0.26 15.17 6.05
C ASP A 63 -1.03 15.99 5.92
N VAL A 64 -1.00 17.04 5.10
CA VAL A 64 -2.16 17.90 4.83
C VAL A 64 -3.25 17.13 4.10
N SER A 65 -2.89 16.33 3.08
CA SER A 65 -3.86 15.51 2.34
C SER A 65 -4.57 14.51 3.25
N GLU A 66 -3.83 13.85 4.14
CA GLU A 66 -4.43 12.93 5.12
C GLU A 66 -5.34 13.65 6.12
N ARG A 67 -4.96 14.85 6.57
CA ARG A 67 -5.82 15.68 7.44
C ARG A 67 -7.11 16.07 6.74
N ILE A 68 -7.05 16.49 5.48
CA ILE A 68 -8.24 16.77 4.66
C ILE A 68 -9.11 15.52 4.56
N ILE A 69 -8.54 14.36 4.26
CA ILE A 69 -9.28 13.08 4.19
C ILE A 69 -9.99 12.79 5.52
N ARG A 70 -9.29 12.90 6.65
CA ARG A 70 -9.87 12.67 7.99
C ARG A 70 -10.99 13.66 8.31
N LEU A 71 -10.77 14.95 8.04
CA LEU A 71 -11.72 16.03 8.31
C LEU A 71 -13.01 15.86 7.49
N VAL A 72 -12.88 15.67 6.17
CA VAL A 72 -14.02 15.54 5.26
C VAL A 72 -14.79 14.23 5.48
N ARG A 73 -14.08 13.14 5.77
CA ARG A 73 -14.71 11.84 6.05
C ARG A 73 -15.49 11.86 7.37
N GLY A 74 -15.01 12.60 8.36
CA GLY A 74 -15.60 12.63 9.70
C GLY A 74 -15.33 11.34 10.51
N PRO A 75 -15.64 11.35 11.82
CA PRO A 75 -15.16 10.32 12.75
C PRO A 75 -15.81 8.95 12.54
N ARG A 76 -17.12 8.90 12.29
CA ARG A 76 -17.85 7.63 12.08
C ARG A 76 -17.31 6.88 10.88
N ASP A 77 -17.27 7.54 9.72
CA ASP A 77 -16.85 6.90 8.48
C ASP A 77 -15.34 6.62 8.48
N SER A 78 -14.56 7.37 9.27
CA SER A 78 -13.15 7.03 9.54
C SER A 78 -13.00 5.71 10.29
N LEU A 79 -13.84 5.44 11.30
CA LEU A 79 -13.83 4.15 12.01
C LEU A 79 -14.29 3.00 11.10
N VAL A 80 -15.28 3.25 10.23
CA VAL A 80 -15.71 2.26 9.23
C VAL A 80 -14.58 1.97 8.23
N ALA A 81 -13.90 2.99 7.72
CA ALA A 81 -12.77 2.80 6.81
C ALA A 81 -11.63 2.02 7.49
N LEU A 82 -11.35 2.30 8.76
CA LEU A 82 -10.34 1.60 9.54
C LEU A 82 -10.66 0.10 9.70
N SER A 83 -11.94 -0.26 9.93
CA SER A 83 -12.33 -1.66 10.13
C SER A 83 -12.05 -2.53 8.89
N PHE A 84 -12.09 -1.93 7.69
CA PHE A 84 -11.80 -2.59 6.42
C PHE A 84 -10.32 -2.51 5.99
N GLY A 85 -9.43 -1.86 6.77
CA GLY A 85 -8.01 -1.70 6.38
C GLY A 85 -7.28 -3.03 6.12
N HIS A 86 -7.70 -4.10 6.81
CA HIS A 86 -7.14 -5.44 6.62
C HIS A 86 -7.51 -6.08 5.27
N CYS A 87 -8.59 -5.65 4.62
CA CYS A 87 -9.07 -6.26 3.38
C CYS A 87 -8.05 -6.12 2.24
N ALA A 88 -7.36 -4.98 2.15
CA ALA A 88 -6.28 -4.77 1.19
C ALA A 88 -5.16 -5.81 1.37
N THR A 89 -4.72 -6.00 2.61
CA THR A 89 -3.65 -6.96 2.96
C THR A 89 -4.09 -8.39 2.68
N ALA A 90 -5.34 -8.75 2.96
CA ALA A 90 -5.88 -10.08 2.69
C ALA A 90 -5.91 -10.39 1.18
N SER A 91 -6.30 -9.44 0.33
CA SER A 91 -6.23 -9.65 -1.13
C SER A 91 -4.80 -9.68 -1.63
N LEU A 92 -3.93 -8.81 -1.11
CA LEU A 92 -2.53 -8.80 -1.49
C LEU A 92 -1.82 -10.10 -1.11
N GLN A 93 -2.15 -10.69 0.04
CA GLN A 93 -1.65 -12.00 0.46
C GLN A 93 -1.95 -13.08 -0.59
N ILE A 94 -3.15 -13.09 -1.18
CA ILE A 94 -3.50 -14.03 -2.25
C ILE A 94 -2.70 -13.71 -3.51
N ALA A 95 -2.58 -12.43 -3.87
CA ALA A 95 -1.84 -12.01 -5.06
C ALA A 95 -0.35 -12.39 -4.99
N LEU A 96 0.29 -12.19 -3.83
CA LEU A 96 1.70 -12.54 -3.58
C LEU A 96 1.89 -14.06 -3.54
N ARG A 97 1.04 -14.78 -2.77
CA ARG A 97 1.11 -16.25 -2.66
C ARG A 97 1.06 -16.97 -4.00
N TYR A 98 0.23 -16.48 -4.93
CA TYR A 98 0.09 -17.06 -6.27
C TYR A 98 0.84 -16.28 -7.35
N LYS A 99 1.68 -15.31 -6.97
CA LYS A 99 2.48 -14.48 -7.88
C LYS A 99 1.68 -13.90 -9.05
N LEU A 100 0.46 -13.43 -8.78
CA LEU A 100 -0.48 -12.96 -9.81
C LEU A 100 0.13 -11.82 -10.65
N ALA A 101 0.89 -10.93 -10.02
CA ALA A 101 1.59 -9.85 -10.71
C ALA A 101 2.56 -10.36 -11.77
N SER A 102 3.35 -11.39 -11.46
CA SER A 102 4.33 -11.98 -12.40
C SER A 102 3.71 -12.66 -13.62
N HIS A 103 2.40 -12.93 -13.59
CA HIS A 103 1.63 -13.50 -14.70
C HIS A 103 0.94 -12.45 -15.58
N ILE A 104 1.10 -11.16 -15.26
CA ILE A 104 0.63 -10.03 -16.05
C ILE A 104 1.85 -9.43 -16.77
N PRO A 105 1.80 -9.18 -18.09
CA PRO A 105 2.93 -8.60 -18.79
C PRO A 105 3.17 -7.15 -18.31
N LEU A 106 4.44 -6.78 -18.14
CA LEU A 106 4.85 -5.41 -17.75
C LEU A 106 4.33 -4.36 -18.74
N GLU A 107 4.33 -4.72 -20.03
CA GLU A 107 3.75 -3.91 -21.10
C GLU A 107 2.52 -4.59 -21.71
N GLY A 108 1.47 -3.81 -21.93
CA GLY A 108 0.21 -4.30 -22.48
C GLY A 108 -0.75 -4.83 -21.42
N SER A 109 -1.60 -5.78 -21.80
CA SER A 109 -2.65 -6.32 -20.91
C SER A 109 -2.93 -7.79 -21.19
N THR A 110 -3.46 -8.49 -20.19
CA THR A 110 -3.86 -9.91 -20.28
C THR A 110 -5.28 -10.11 -19.73
N THR A 111 -5.84 -11.31 -19.87
CA THR A 111 -7.16 -11.66 -19.29
C THR A 111 -6.98 -12.38 -17.96
N TYR A 112 -7.99 -12.30 -17.08
CA TYR A 112 -8.00 -13.04 -15.81
C TYR A 112 -7.91 -14.57 -16.03
N ALA A 113 -8.49 -15.07 -17.12
CA ALA A 113 -8.40 -16.48 -17.50
C ALA A 113 -6.97 -16.90 -17.87
N ALA A 114 -6.22 -16.03 -18.58
CA ALA A 114 -4.83 -16.31 -18.92
C ALA A 114 -3.94 -16.31 -17.65
N VAL A 115 -4.18 -15.38 -16.72
CA VAL A 115 -3.46 -15.35 -15.43
C VAL A 115 -3.74 -16.62 -14.62
N SER A 116 -5.01 -17.00 -14.44
CA SER A 116 -5.41 -18.24 -13.76
C SER A 116 -4.76 -19.48 -14.39
N LYS A 117 -4.77 -19.58 -15.72
CA LYS A 117 -4.10 -20.67 -16.46
C LYS A 117 -2.59 -20.69 -16.22
N ALA A 118 -1.94 -19.53 -16.19
CA ALA A 118 -0.50 -19.41 -15.98
C ALA A 118 -0.09 -19.80 -14.54
N VAL A 119 -0.94 -19.53 -13.54
CA VAL A 119 -0.74 -20.01 -12.17
C VAL A 119 -0.86 -21.54 -12.09
N GLY A 120 -1.79 -22.13 -12.84
CA GLY A 120 -1.89 -23.58 -13.00
C GLY A 120 -2.31 -24.34 -11.73
N LYS A 121 -2.98 -23.67 -10.79
CA LYS A 121 -3.49 -24.27 -9.54
C LYS A 121 -5.01 -24.43 -9.59
N PRO A 122 -5.59 -25.59 -9.19
CA PRO A 122 -7.03 -25.83 -9.23
C PRO A 122 -7.87 -24.80 -8.47
N GLU A 123 -7.35 -24.32 -7.34
CA GLU A 123 -8.01 -23.34 -6.49
C GLU A 123 -7.96 -21.90 -7.06
N VAL A 124 -7.09 -21.64 -8.05
CA VAL A 124 -6.93 -20.31 -8.66
C VAL A 124 -7.74 -20.23 -9.94
N THR A 125 -9.04 -19.98 -9.80
CA THR A 125 -9.97 -19.86 -10.92
C THR A 125 -9.92 -18.46 -11.56
N PRO A 126 -10.37 -18.28 -12.82
CA PRO A 126 -10.47 -16.96 -13.44
C PRO A 126 -11.32 -15.98 -12.60
N ALA A 127 -12.41 -16.46 -12.01
CA ALA A 127 -13.28 -15.66 -11.15
C ALA A 127 -12.59 -15.23 -9.84
N LEU A 128 -11.73 -16.09 -9.26
CA LEU A 128 -10.92 -15.70 -8.11
C LEU A 128 -9.92 -14.60 -8.50
N VAL A 129 -9.19 -14.80 -9.60
CA VAL A 129 -8.20 -13.82 -10.10
C VAL A 129 -8.87 -12.48 -10.36
N GLU A 130 -10.00 -12.47 -11.07
CA GLU A 130 -10.79 -11.26 -11.33
C GLU A 130 -11.17 -10.55 -10.03
N ARG A 131 -11.78 -11.27 -9.08
CA ARG A 131 -12.23 -10.69 -7.81
C ARG A 131 -11.08 -10.10 -7.00
N ILE A 132 -9.93 -10.79 -6.96
CA ILE A 132 -8.75 -10.32 -6.22
C ILE A 132 -8.13 -9.10 -6.89
N LEU A 133 -7.92 -9.13 -8.21
CA LEU A 133 -7.30 -8.01 -8.92
C LEU A 133 -8.21 -6.78 -8.99
N GLN A 134 -9.53 -6.94 -9.14
CA GLN A 134 -10.47 -5.82 -9.06
C GLN A 134 -10.50 -5.19 -7.66
N HIS A 135 -10.44 -6.00 -6.60
CA HIS A 135 -10.39 -5.47 -5.25
C HIS A 135 -9.08 -4.70 -5.00
N ILE A 136 -7.93 -5.28 -5.39
CA ILE A 136 -6.62 -4.61 -5.30
C ILE A 136 -6.56 -3.32 -6.14
N LEU A 137 -7.26 -3.28 -7.28
CA LEU A 137 -7.39 -2.09 -8.10
C LEU A 137 -8.08 -0.93 -7.39
N SER A 138 -9.04 -1.20 -6.51
CA SER A 138 -9.66 -0.15 -5.70
C SER A 138 -8.67 0.56 -4.74
N TYR A 139 -7.52 -0.07 -4.48
CA TYR A 139 -6.40 0.50 -3.72
C TYR A 139 -5.29 1.10 -4.60
N GLY A 140 -5.52 1.23 -5.91
CA GLY A 140 -4.62 1.93 -6.84
C GLY A 140 -3.54 1.05 -7.49
N LEU A 141 -3.60 -0.27 -7.36
CA LEU A 141 -2.70 -1.20 -8.05
C LEU A 141 -3.34 -1.75 -9.32
N PHE A 142 -2.56 -1.92 -10.39
CA PHE A 142 -3.03 -2.37 -11.70
C PHE A 142 -4.00 -1.38 -12.38
N LYS A 143 -4.37 -1.70 -13.62
CA LYS A 143 -5.37 -0.97 -14.42
C LYS A 143 -6.33 -1.95 -15.07
N ALA A 144 -7.62 -1.67 -14.95
CA ALA A 144 -8.66 -2.37 -15.69
C ALA A 144 -8.62 -1.91 -17.14
N GLN A 145 -8.79 -2.87 -18.05
CA GLN A 145 -8.79 -2.65 -19.50
C GLN A 145 -10.09 -3.22 -20.10
N PRO A 146 -10.58 -2.66 -21.22
CA PRO A 146 -11.78 -3.16 -21.88
C PRO A 146 -11.74 -4.66 -22.16
N GLY A 147 -12.90 -5.32 -22.06
CA GLY A 147 -13.03 -6.75 -22.35
C GLY A 147 -12.52 -7.69 -21.25
N GLY A 148 -12.59 -7.29 -19.98
CA GLY A 148 -12.17 -8.14 -18.85
C GLY A 148 -10.65 -8.37 -18.79
N ARG A 149 -9.90 -7.32 -19.15
CA ARG A 149 -8.44 -7.35 -19.21
C ARG A 149 -7.84 -6.55 -18.06
N VAL A 150 -6.59 -6.87 -17.72
CA VAL A 150 -5.81 -6.20 -16.68
C VAL A 150 -4.40 -5.90 -17.18
N ALA A 151 -3.88 -4.75 -16.78
CA ALA A 151 -2.54 -4.26 -17.09
C ALA A 151 -1.85 -3.77 -15.81
N HIS A 152 -0.52 -3.68 -15.84
CA HIS A 152 0.22 -2.99 -14.80
C HIS A 152 0.04 -1.47 -14.86
N ASN A 153 0.25 -0.84 -13.71
CA ASN A 153 0.59 0.58 -13.55
C ASN A 153 1.95 0.68 -12.84
N SER A 154 2.45 1.90 -12.63
CA SER A 154 3.76 2.13 -12.00
C SER A 154 3.87 1.55 -10.59
N MET A 155 2.77 1.44 -9.84
CA MET A 155 2.79 0.84 -8.50
C MET A 155 2.84 -0.69 -8.55
N SER A 156 1.95 -1.32 -9.33
CA SER A 156 1.87 -2.78 -9.41
C SER A 156 3.04 -3.40 -10.17
N SER A 157 3.69 -2.68 -11.09
CA SER A 157 4.89 -3.18 -11.79
C SER A 157 6.05 -3.41 -10.82
N LEU A 158 6.14 -2.66 -9.72
CA LEU A 158 7.15 -2.83 -8.68
C LEU A 158 7.09 -4.22 -8.02
N LEU A 159 5.91 -4.87 -7.99
CA LEU A 159 5.78 -6.26 -7.53
C LEU A 159 6.48 -7.29 -8.44
N VAL A 160 7.04 -6.85 -9.57
CA VAL A 160 7.76 -7.70 -10.53
C VAL A 160 9.18 -7.20 -10.75
N ILE A 161 9.37 -5.87 -10.87
CA ILE A 161 10.69 -5.29 -11.19
C ILE A 161 11.57 -5.03 -9.96
N ASP A 162 11.00 -5.04 -8.76
CA ASP A 162 11.72 -4.84 -7.49
C ASP A 162 11.54 -6.09 -6.59
N PRO A 163 12.44 -7.09 -6.70
CA PRO A 163 12.35 -8.33 -5.92
C PRO A 163 12.48 -8.12 -4.41
N ASP A 164 13.22 -7.10 -3.97
CA ASP A 164 13.40 -6.82 -2.55
C ASP A 164 12.10 -6.25 -1.95
N LEU A 165 11.43 -5.36 -2.70
CA LEU A 165 10.10 -4.90 -2.33
C LEU A 165 9.07 -6.04 -2.35
N GLU A 166 9.06 -6.89 -3.38
CA GLU A 166 8.13 -8.02 -3.45
C GLU A 166 8.30 -8.96 -2.25
N ALA A 167 9.55 -9.31 -1.91
CA ALA A 167 9.86 -10.12 -0.74
C ALA A 167 9.44 -9.46 0.58
N TRP A 168 9.62 -8.14 0.71
CA TRP A 168 9.13 -7.38 1.86
C TRP A 168 7.60 -7.40 1.98
N MET A 169 6.90 -7.27 0.84
CA MET A 169 5.45 -7.33 0.80
C MET A 169 4.94 -8.74 1.15
N ASP A 170 5.61 -9.79 0.67
CA ASP A 170 5.27 -11.19 1.00
C ASP A 170 5.47 -11.46 2.50
N LEU A 171 6.60 -11.05 3.08
CA LEU A 171 6.84 -11.11 4.52
C LEU A 171 5.72 -10.41 5.30
N SER A 172 5.36 -9.20 4.88
CA SER A 172 4.32 -8.40 5.55
C SER A 172 2.95 -9.09 5.49
N ALA A 173 2.56 -9.59 4.32
CA ALA A 173 1.24 -10.17 4.09
C ALA A 173 1.10 -11.61 4.60
N THR A 174 2.16 -12.43 4.56
CA THR A 174 2.07 -13.87 4.89
C THR A 174 2.57 -14.20 6.30
N ILE A 175 3.40 -13.35 6.91
CA ILE A 175 3.97 -13.58 8.23
C ILE A 175 3.47 -12.54 9.22
N ALA A 176 3.69 -11.25 8.95
CA ALA A 176 3.36 -10.19 9.90
C ALA A 176 1.84 -10.04 10.09
N TYR A 177 1.05 -10.12 9.02
CA TYR A 177 -0.41 -9.97 9.10
C TYR A 177 -1.08 -11.08 9.95
N PRO A 178 -0.83 -12.38 9.75
CA PRO A 178 -1.35 -13.43 10.64
C PRO A 178 -0.84 -13.32 12.08
N ALA A 179 0.43 -12.92 12.27
CA ALA A 179 1.00 -12.68 13.60
C ALA A 179 0.29 -11.52 14.31
N GLY A 180 0.07 -10.39 13.62
CA GLY A 180 -0.64 -9.23 14.15
C GLY A 180 -2.06 -9.58 14.61
N ALA A 181 -2.81 -10.35 13.81
CA ALA A 181 -4.13 -10.85 14.19
C ALA A 181 -4.12 -11.79 15.41
N SER A 182 -2.95 -12.34 15.76
CA SER A 182 -2.75 -13.25 16.89
C SER A 182 -2.21 -12.58 18.14
N ILE A 183 -1.98 -11.25 18.14
CA ILE A 183 -1.49 -10.51 19.31
C ILE A 183 -2.38 -10.71 20.54
N PRO A 184 -3.72 -10.57 20.48
CA PRO A 184 -4.57 -10.79 21.65
C PRO A 184 -4.43 -12.20 22.23
N LYS A 185 -4.38 -13.22 21.37
CA LYS A 185 -4.18 -14.62 21.79
C LYS A 185 -2.83 -14.87 22.42
N ALA A 186 -1.77 -14.20 21.95
CA ALA A 186 -0.45 -14.29 22.55
C ALA A 186 -0.42 -13.64 23.93
N LEU A 187 -1.05 -12.47 24.08
CA LEU A 187 -1.18 -11.77 25.36
C LEU A 187 -1.98 -12.60 26.37
N GLU A 188 -3.09 -13.23 25.95
CA GLU A 188 -3.87 -14.13 26.80
C GLU A 188 -3.06 -15.36 27.26
N ARG A 189 -2.19 -15.88 26.39
CA ARG A 189 -1.43 -17.10 26.66
C ARG A 189 -0.17 -16.89 27.49
N TYR A 190 0.55 -15.81 27.25
CA TYR A 190 1.87 -15.57 27.83
C TYR A 190 1.93 -14.31 28.71
N GLY A 191 0.90 -13.46 28.69
CA GLY A 191 0.97 -12.13 29.31
C GLY A 191 1.97 -11.23 28.59
N TYR A 192 2.53 -10.27 29.33
CA TYR A 192 3.70 -9.53 28.88
C TYR A 192 4.93 -10.44 28.97
N SER A 193 5.53 -10.76 27.83
CA SER A 193 6.73 -11.59 27.72
C SER A 193 7.77 -10.92 26.83
N MET A 194 9.04 -11.12 27.17
CA MET A 194 10.20 -10.70 26.38
C MET A 194 10.85 -11.89 25.64
N GLU A 195 10.31 -13.10 25.82
CA GLU A 195 10.83 -14.31 25.18
C GLU A 195 10.42 -14.37 23.71
N ALA A 196 11.39 -14.63 22.82
CA ALA A 196 11.17 -14.55 21.38
C ALA A 196 10.20 -15.61 20.84
N ASP A 197 10.10 -16.77 21.50
CA ASP A 197 9.19 -17.87 21.17
C ASP A 197 7.83 -17.79 21.90
N GLU A 198 7.62 -16.75 22.72
CA GLU A 198 6.35 -16.39 23.37
C GLU A 198 5.70 -15.19 22.68
N SER A 199 5.80 -15.16 21.35
CA SER A 199 5.32 -14.07 20.50
C SER A 199 4.11 -14.47 19.65
N ALA A 200 3.42 -13.46 19.11
CA ALA A 200 2.25 -13.65 18.27
C ALA A 200 2.53 -14.42 16.96
N TYR A 201 3.78 -14.43 16.50
CA TYR A 201 4.20 -15.26 15.37
C TYR A 201 4.02 -16.75 15.66
N GLY A 202 4.58 -17.24 16.78
CA GLY A 202 4.44 -18.66 17.15
C GLY A 202 2.98 -19.05 17.32
N VAL A 203 2.19 -18.16 17.95
CA VAL A 203 0.74 -18.36 18.13
C VAL A 203 0.00 -18.44 16.80
N SER A 204 0.31 -17.59 15.82
CA SER A 204 -0.39 -17.58 14.52
C SER A 204 -0.20 -18.87 13.72
N ILE A 205 0.92 -19.56 13.92
CA ILE A 205 1.24 -20.85 13.27
C ILE A 205 1.05 -22.06 14.20
N GLY A 206 0.58 -21.85 15.43
CA GLY A 206 0.33 -22.91 16.42
C GLY A 206 1.59 -23.60 16.95
N ARG A 207 2.75 -22.92 17.00
CA ARG A 207 4.03 -23.48 17.45
C ARG A 207 4.71 -22.56 18.46
N LYS A 208 5.36 -23.12 19.48
CA LYS A 208 6.26 -22.34 20.37
C LYS A 208 7.64 -22.24 19.70
N VAL A 209 7.81 -21.24 18.85
CA VAL A 209 9.04 -21.00 18.09
C VAL A 209 9.17 -19.51 17.77
N SER A 210 10.37 -18.97 17.79
CA SER A 210 10.59 -17.59 17.36
C SER A 210 10.62 -17.48 15.84
N GLN A 211 10.34 -16.28 15.32
CA GLN A 211 10.37 -16.01 13.88
C GLN A 211 11.72 -16.38 13.26
N PHE A 212 12.83 -15.91 13.84
CA PHE A 212 14.17 -16.19 13.31
C PHE A 212 14.55 -17.66 13.37
N GLN A 213 14.16 -18.39 14.43
CA GLN A 213 14.41 -19.83 14.51
C GLN A 213 13.72 -20.62 13.40
N ARG A 214 12.58 -20.14 12.90
CA ARG A 214 11.82 -20.83 11.84
C ARG A 214 12.41 -20.65 10.44
N PHE A 215 13.15 -19.56 10.21
CA PHE A 215 13.79 -19.20 8.93
C PHE A 215 15.28 -19.55 8.84
N ARG A 216 15.86 -20.13 9.91
CA ARG A 216 17.16 -20.81 9.84
C ARG A 216 16.97 -22.25 9.36
#